data_AF-A0A353HPV9-F1
#
_entry.id   AF-A0A353HPV9-F1
#
_cell.length_a   1.000
_cell.length_b   1.000
_cell.length_c   1.000
_cell.angle_alpha   90.00
_cell.angle_beta   90.00
_cell.angle_gamma   90.00
#
_symmetry.space_group_name_H-M   'P 1'
#
loop_
_entity.id
_entity.type
_entity.pdbx_description
1 polymer ?
#
loop_
_entity_poly.entity_id
_entity_poly.type
_entity_poly.pdbx_seq_one_letter_code
_entity_poly.pdbx_strand_id
1 'polypeptide(L)'
;NQTAYASLARFVVAHGESDPVARAILEHAGREVAGIARALDKSGTLPLSLCGGLGEVLLAWLPDDTRARCTPPEGDSAKGALRMIDFYVKGHVQGAPQ
;
A
#
# COMPACT_ATOMS: atom_id res chain seq x y z
N ASN A 1 18.42 6.34 12.50
CA ASN A 1 18.17 7.44 11.54
C ASN A 1 17.41 6.88 10.33
N GLN A 2 16.07 6.85 10.36
CA GLN A 2 15.23 6.10 9.40
C GLN A 2 15.28 6.67 7.97
N THR A 3 15.31 7.99 7.82
CA THR A 3 15.38 8.65 6.50
C THR A 3 16.68 8.34 5.76
N ALA A 4 17.79 8.22 6.48
CA ALA A 4 19.06 7.83 5.90
C ALA A 4 18.99 6.42 5.28
N TYR A 5 18.34 5.47 5.94
CA TYR A 5 18.13 4.12 5.38
C TYR A 5 17.15 4.14 4.20
N ALA A 6 16.07 4.91 4.28
CA ALA A 6 15.11 5.02 3.18
C ALA A 6 15.77 5.52 1.89
N SER A 7 16.78 6.40 1.99
CA SER A 7 17.54 6.87 0.84
C SER A 7 18.29 5.76 0.08
N LEU A 8 18.56 4.62 0.74
CA LEU A 8 19.23 3.47 0.13
C LEU A 8 18.29 2.61 -0.71
N ALA A 9 16.97 2.69 -0.49
CA ALA A 9 15.99 1.85 -1.19
C ALA A 9 16.11 1.97 -2.71
N ARG A 10 16.42 3.17 -3.23
CA ARG A 10 16.61 3.40 -4.68
C ARG A 10 17.70 2.54 -5.30
N PHE A 11 18.77 2.21 -4.56
CA PHE A 11 19.85 1.37 -5.07
C PHE A 11 19.43 -0.09 -5.14
N VAL A 12 18.68 -0.56 -4.14
CA VAL A 12 18.08 -1.90 -4.16
C VAL A 12 17.14 -2.04 -5.34
N VAL A 13 16.27 -1.05 -5.56
CA VAL A 13 15.36 -1.01 -6.70
C VAL A 13 16.11 -1.03 -8.03
N ALA A 14 17.14 -0.19 -8.18
CA ALA A 14 17.90 -0.08 -9.42
C ALA A 14 18.61 -1.39 -9.83
N HIS A 15 18.93 -2.25 -8.86
CA HIS A 15 19.66 -3.50 -9.10
C HIS A 15 18.81 -4.76 -8.90
N GLY A 16 17.49 -4.62 -8.66
CA GLY A 16 16.61 -5.73 -8.32
C GLY A 16 16.57 -6.87 -9.35
N GLU A 17 16.74 -6.55 -10.64
CA GLU A 17 16.74 -7.54 -11.71
C GLU A 17 18.12 -8.15 -11.98
N SER A 18 19.19 -7.40 -11.68
CA SER A 18 20.57 -7.76 -12.07
C SER A 18 21.42 -8.32 -10.92
N ASP A 19 21.07 -8.02 -9.67
CA ASP A 19 21.82 -8.41 -8.48
C ASP A 19 20.99 -9.35 -7.59
N PRO A 20 21.50 -10.54 -7.24
CA PRO A 20 20.73 -11.52 -6.48
C PRO A 20 20.40 -11.09 -5.05
N VAL A 21 21.23 -10.24 -4.42
CA VAL A 21 20.98 -9.72 -3.07
C VAL A 21 19.89 -8.65 -3.13
N ALA A 22 19.98 -7.73 -4.10
CA ALA A 22 18.94 -6.73 -4.32
C ALA A 22 17.58 -7.38 -4.61
N ARG A 23 17.59 -8.42 -5.46
CA ARG A 23 16.39 -9.24 -5.74
C ARG A 23 15.80 -9.83 -4.47
N ALA A 24 16.63 -10.48 -3.65
CA ALA A 24 16.18 -11.12 -2.42
C ALA A 24 15.56 -10.13 -1.43
N ILE A 25 16.08 -8.90 -1.36
CA ILE A 25 15.50 -7.82 -0.53
C ILE A 25 14.11 -7.43 -1.04
N LEU A 26 13.94 -7.24 -2.34
CA LEU A 26 12.66 -6.84 -2.94
C LEU A 26 11.60 -7.93 -2.80
N GLU A 27 11.98 -9.19 -3.06
CA GLU A 27 11.09 -10.34 -2.87
C GLU A 27 10.71 -10.51 -1.39
N HIS A 28 11.65 -10.28 -0.47
CA HIS A 28 11.34 -10.30 0.95
C HIS A 28 10.36 -9.19 1.34
N ALA A 29 10.58 -7.97 0.88
CA ALA A 29 9.64 -6.86 1.08
C ALA A 29 8.24 -7.19 0.51
N GLY A 30 8.17 -7.84 -0.65
CA GLY A 30 6.91 -8.30 -1.22
C GLY A 30 6.17 -9.32 -0.35
N ARG A 31 6.90 -10.26 0.28
CA ARG A 31 6.33 -11.21 1.25
C ARG A 31 5.84 -10.51 2.53
N GLU A 32 6.57 -9.51 3.03
CA GLU A 32 6.14 -8.73 4.19
C GLU A 32 4.84 -7.96 3.91
N VAL A 33 4.73 -7.34 2.73
CA VAL A 33 3.48 -6.70 2.27
C VAL A 33 2.32 -7.70 2.25
N ALA A 34 2.53 -8.89 1.68
CA ALA A 34 1.51 -9.94 1.67
C ALA A 34 1.10 -10.38 3.08
N GLY A 35 2.07 -10.49 4.01
CA GLY A 35 1.81 -10.80 5.41
C GLY A 35 0.92 -9.76 6.10
N ILE A 36 1.20 -8.47 5.89
CA ILE A 36 0.38 -7.37 6.40
C ILE A 36 -1.03 -7.41 5.80
N ALA A 37 -1.14 -7.57 4.48
CA ALA A 37 -2.43 -7.64 3.79
C ALA A 37 -3.28 -8.81 4.31
N ARG A 38 -2.68 -9.99 4.52
CA ARG A 38 -3.36 -11.16 5.06
C ARG A 38 -3.79 -11.00 6.51
N ALA A 39 -3.02 -10.27 7.31
CA ALA A 39 -3.37 -9.97 8.69
C ALA A 39 -4.61 -9.05 8.77
N LEU A 40 -4.72 -8.08 7.85
CA LEU A 40 -5.86 -7.17 7.76
C LEU A 40 -7.11 -7.83 7.15
N ASP A 41 -6.93 -8.68 6.15
CA ASP A 41 -8.00 -9.43 5.49
C ASP A 41 -7.62 -10.90 5.31
N LYS A 42 -8.02 -11.72 6.29
CA LYS A 42 -7.81 -13.17 6.27
C LYS A 42 -8.60 -13.88 5.17
N SER A 43 -9.67 -13.28 4.65
CA SER A 43 -10.46 -13.89 3.58
C SER A 43 -9.76 -13.75 2.21
N GLY A 44 -8.98 -12.68 2.05
CA GLY A 44 -8.30 -12.37 0.79
C GLY A 44 -9.25 -11.86 -0.30
N THR A 45 -10.41 -11.32 0.09
CA THR A 45 -11.48 -10.94 -0.84
C THR A 45 -11.53 -9.44 -1.11
N LEU A 46 -10.98 -8.62 -0.23
CA LEU A 46 -11.02 -7.16 -0.40
C LEU A 46 -9.99 -6.70 -1.45
N PRO A 47 -10.31 -5.68 -2.26
CA PRO A 47 -9.33 -5.04 -3.11
C PRO A 47 -8.22 -4.42 -2.26
N LEU A 48 -6.99 -4.47 -2.77
CA LEU A 48 -5.81 -3.92 -2.11
C LEU A 48 -5.21 -2.81 -2.96
N SER A 49 -4.72 -1.75 -2.36
CA SER A 49 -3.94 -0.72 -3.06
C SER A 49 -2.64 -0.46 -2.31
N LEU A 50 -1.52 -0.41 -3.05
CA LEU A 50 -0.25 0.03 -2.49
C LEU A 50 -0.10 1.52 -2.74
N CYS A 51 0.06 2.28 -1.66
CA CYS A 51 0.16 3.73 -1.70
C CYS A 51 1.60 4.19 -1.44
N GLY A 52 2.02 5.27 -2.10
CA GLY A 52 3.36 5.86 -1.98
C GLY A 52 4.36 5.33 -3.01
N GLY A 53 5.42 6.10 -3.28
CA GLY A 53 6.32 5.85 -4.41
C GLY A 53 7.06 4.50 -4.40
N LEU A 54 7.29 3.91 -3.22
CA LEU A 54 7.88 2.56 -3.13
C LEU A 54 6.84 1.46 -3.43
N GLY A 55 5.56 1.72 -3.18
CA GLY A 55 4.48 0.75 -3.42
C GLY A 55 4.34 0.41 -4.90
N GLU A 56 4.48 1.39 -5.78
CA GLU A 56 4.43 1.19 -7.24
C GLU A 56 5.55 0.24 -7.72
N VAL A 57 6.77 0.42 -7.20
CA VAL A 57 7.90 -0.44 -7.52
C VAL A 57 7.70 -1.86 -6.99
N LEU A 58 7.21 -1.99 -5.76
CA LEU A 58 7.04 -3.28 -5.10
C LEU A 58 5.96 -4.15 -5.74
N LEU A 59 5.04 -3.59 -6.53
CA LEU A 59 4.06 -4.37 -7.30
C LEU A 59 4.73 -5.48 -8.09
N ALA A 60 5.91 -5.23 -8.68
CA ALA A 60 6.69 -6.18 -9.47
C ALA A 60 7.28 -7.36 -8.66
N TRP A 61 7.28 -7.26 -7.34
CA TRP A 61 7.94 -8.21 -6.43
C TRP A 61 6.97 -8.87 -5.44
N LEU A 62 5.67 -8.57 -5.56
CA LEU A 62 4.64 -9.21 -4.76
C LEU A 62 4.43 -10.67 -5.18
N PRO A 63 4.10 -11.56 -4.22
CA PRO A 63 3.47 -12.85 -4.51
C PRO A 63 2.23 -12.69 -5.41
N ASP A 64 2.02 -13.64 -6.31
CA ASP A 64 1.00 -13.55 -7.37
C ASP A 64 -0.43 -13.38 -6.83
N ASP A 65 -0.76 -14.06 -5.74
CA ASP A 65 -2.07 -14.00 -5.08
C ASP A 65 -2.38 -12.61 -4.52
N THR A 66 -1.37 -11.96 -3.94
CA THR A 66 -1.47 -10.62 -3.40
C THR A 66 -1.53 -9.60 -4.54
N ARG A 67 -0.69 -9.78 -5.57
CA ARG A 67 -0.68 -8.92 -6.75
C ARG A 67 -2.00 -8.94 -7.50
N ALA A 68 -2.63 -10.10 -7.64
CA ALA A 68 -3.90 -10.26 -8.35
C ALA A 68 -5.05 -9.41 -7.75
N ARG A 69 -4.93 -9.03 -6.47
CA ARG A 69 -5.90 -8.19 -5.76
C ARG A 69 -5.55 -6.70 -5.79
N CYS A 70 -4.34 -6.36 -6.27
CA CYS A 70 -3.89 -4.99 -6.31
C CYS A 70 -4.65 -4.18 -7.37
N THR A 71 -5.18 -3.04 -6.94
CA THR A 71 -5.87 -2.06 -7.78
C THR A 71 -5.24 -0.67 -7.55
N PRO A 72 -5.24 0.22 -8.55
CA PRO A 72 -4.78 1.59 -8.36
C PRO A 72 -5.57 2.30 -7.25
N PRO A 73 -4.93 3.15 -6.41
CA PRO A 73 -5.65 3.95 -5.44
C PRO A 73 -6.68 4.86 -6.11
N GLU A 74 -7.91 4.91 -5.60
CA GLU A 74 -8.98 5.82 -6.11
C GLU A 74 -8.70 7.32 -5.85
N GLY A 75 -7.71 7.61 -5.03
CA GLY A 75 -7.40 8.94 -4.53
C GLY A 75 -6.21 8.95 -3.61
N ASP A 76 -5.79 10.16 -3.24
CA ASP A 76 -4.76 10.38 -2.25
C ASP A 76 -5.34 10.56 -0.84
N SER A 77 -4.46 10.83 0.11
CA SER A 77 -4.83 11.09 1.50
C SER A 77 -5.70 12.34 1.64
N ALA A 78 -5.51 13.37 0.82
CA ALA A 78 -6.30 14.61 0.86
C ALA A 78 -7.75 14.35 0.41
N LYS A 79 -7.97 13.59 -0.65
CA LYS A 79 -9.30 13.15 -1.09
C LYS A 79 -9.98 12.29 -0.01
N GLY A 80 -9.22 11.43 0.67
CA GLY A 80 -9.70 10.71 1.85
C GLY A 80 -10.20 11.64 2.96
N ALA A 81 -9.45 12.69 3.28
CA ALA A 81 -9.84 13.68 4.29
C ALA A 81 -11.14 14.42 3.95
N LEU A 82 -11.33 14.81 2.67
CA LEU A 82 -12.58 15.42 2.22
C LEU A 82 -13.77 14.45 2.39
N ARG A 83 -13.60 13.16 2.10
CA ARG A 83 -14.65 12.14 2.32
C ARG A 83 -15.00 12.03 3.81
N MET A 84 -14.03 12.10 4.72
CA MET A 84 -14.30 12.07 6.16
C MET A 84 -15.17 13.25 6.61
N ILE A 85 -14.89 14.47 6.12
CA ILE A 85 -15.69 15.67 6.42
C ILE A 85 -17.12 15.52 5.88
N ASP A 86 -17.26 15.07 4.62
CA ASP A 86 -18.57 14.85 3.99
C ASP A 86 -19.43 13.84 4.77
N PHE A 87 -18.83 12.72 5.21
CA PHE A 87 -19.51 11.75 6.06
C PHE A 87 -19.95 12.34 7.41
N TYR A 88 -19.09 13.12 8.06
CA TYR A 88 -19.40 13.76 9.33
C TYR A 88 -20.56 14.77 9.21
N VAL A 89 -20.53 15.63 8.18
CA VAL A 89 -21.59 16.62 7.93
C VAL A 89 -22.92 15.92 7.61
N LYS A 90 -22.92 14.90 6.75
CA LYS A 90 -24.15 14.15 6.41
C LYS A 90 -24.75 13.39 7.60
N GLY A 91 -23.90 12.81 8.46
CA GLY A 91 -24.34 12.13 9.68
C GLY A 91 -24.97 13.08 10.70
N HIS A 92 -24.49 14.31 10.80
CA HIS A 92 -25.06 15.33 11.69
C HIS A 92 -26.38 15.92 11.17
N VAL A 93 -26.56 16.02 9.86
CA VAL A 93 -27.83 16.48 9.26
C VAL A 93 -28.98 15.47 9.50
N GLN A 94 -28.69 14.19 9.68
CA GLN A 94 -29.69 13.15 10.00
C GLN A 94 -30.03 13.05 11.50
N GLY A 95 -29.30 13.74 12.38
CA GLY A 95 -29.47 13.70 13.84
C GLY A 95 -30.07 14.95 14.47
N ALA A 96 -30.60 15.90 13.69
CA ALA A 96 -31.24 17.10 14.25
C ALA A 96 -32.58 16.73 14.92
N PRO A 97 -32.79 17.05 16.23
CA PRO A 97 -34.10 16.87 16.85
C PRO A 97 -35.12 17.79 16.18
N GLN A 98 -36.31 17.23 15.89
CA GLN A 98 -37.51 18.01 15.57
C GLN A 98 -37.96 18.81 16.78
#